data_AF-A0A544YW42-F1
#
_entry.id   AF-A0A544YW42-F1
#
_cell.length_a   1.000
_cell.length_b   1.000
_cell.length_c   1.000
_cell.angle_alpha   90.00
_cell.angle_beta   90.00
_cell.angle_gamma   90.00
#
_symmetry.space_group_name_H-M   'P 1'
#
loop_
_entity.id
_entity.type
_entity.pdbx_description
1 polymer ?
#
loop_
_entity_poly.entity_id
_entity_poly.type
_entity_poly.pdbx_seq_one_letter_code
_entity_poly.pdbx_strand_id
1 'polypeptide(L)'
;MAAKQERLQRANHPNAASVYQESGVLPDGAGEIGDNHTLKVAIKDMTGSPFDPLALIEETDWASLEHALGPAADTRAALADLLNGTPDAQARALDHLNDPVHHQNSLYTATAPAALYVAAILSDPRTDTAVPFGGEGRRYPLRQALLDWLGSVAREVDKEAEATLLRLGFSLEDYPGFTEVRAIRPALFQGVSSLLHGPDPAIREAALAAAVRLLDAPELTHHRAVLAPMVRDFLAASSNRVYRATAIDGLDAWGQETTSLVSPAEKTARRHRIGQAHAMHVVRSGPPVIVPG
;
A
#
# COMPACT_ATOMS: atom_id res chain seq x y z
N MET A 1 -35.86 -49.70 18.93
CA MET A 1 -35.04 -48.47 18.88
C MET A 1 -33.83 -48.76 18.01
N ALA A 2 -34.14 -49.02 16.74
CA ALA A 2 -33.26 -49.61 15.74
C ALA A 2 -32.76 -48.50 14.81
N ALA A 3 -31.45 -48.46 14.61
CA ALA A 3 -30.77 -48.68 13.32
C ALA A 3 -30.87 -47.47 12.37
N LYS A 4 -29.81 -46.65 12.23
CA LYS A 4 -28.56 -46.92 11.49
C LYS A 4 -28.75 -46.72 9.97
N GLN A 5 -28.04 -45.70 9.47
CA GLN A 5 -27.34 -45.60 8.18
C GLN A 5 -28.05 -45.11 6.90
N GLU A 6 -27.24 -44.28 6.20
CA GLU A 6 -27.15 -43.99 4.75
C GLU A 6 -28.12 -42.95 4.16
N ARG A 7 -27.66 -41.75 3.75
CA ARG A 7 -26.85 -41.40 2.56
C ARG A 7 -27.37 -42.04 1.26
N LEU A 8 -28.08 -41.25 0.46
CA LEU A 8 -28.01 -41.11 -1.02
C LEU A 8 -29.09 -40.08 -1.42
N GLN A 9 -28.70 -38.85 -1.73
CA GLN A 9 -28.48 -38.35 -3.09
C GLN A 9 -29.73 -38.33 -3.99
N ARG A 10 -30.02 -37.08 -4.39
CA ARG A 10 -30.31 -36.61 -5.75
C ARG A 10 -31.72 -36.76 -6.34
N ALA A 11 -32.07 -35.61 -6.93
CA ALA A 11 -32.84 -35.42 -8.15
C ALA A 11 -34.37 -35.45 -8.01
N ASN A 12 -35.00 -34.28 -8.09
CA ASN A 12 -35.59 -33.84 -9.35
C ASN A 12 -36.27 -32.48 -9.19
N HIS A 13 -35.80 -31.50 -9.98
CA HIS A 13 -36.67 -30.43 -10.47
C HIS A 13 -37.73 -31.03 -11.40
N PRO A 14 -38.90 -30.38 -11.51
CA PRO A 14 -39.18 -29.75 -12.79
C PRO A 14 -39.82 -28.36 -12.69
N ASN A 15 -39.74 -27.70 -13.84
CA ASN A 15 -40.10 -26.34 -14.23
C ASN A 15 -41.63 -26.15 -14.35
N ALA A 16 -42.17 -24.98 -14.00
CA ALA A 16 -43.46 -24.50 -14.49
C ALA A 16 -43.55 -22.96 -14.40
N ALA A 17 -43.90 -22.35 -15.52
CA ALA A 17 -44.09 -20.93 -15.77
C ALA A 17 -45.46 -20.41 -15.29
N SER A 18 -45.52 -19.12 -14.92
CA SER A 18 -46.70 -18.23 -15.03
C SER A 18 -46.20 -16.80 -14.78
N VAL A 19 -46.01 -15.97 -15.82
CA VAL A 19 -47.01 -15.04 -16.38
C VAL A 19 -47.61 -14.11 -15.32
N TYR A 20 -47.16 -12.84 -15.32
CA TYR A 20 -48.00 -11.64 -15.18
C TYR A 20 -47.35 -10.47 -15.92
N GLN A 21 -48.16 -9.80 -16.74
CA GLN A 21 -47.82 -8.72 -17.65
C GLN A 21 -47.68 -7.35 -16.97
N GLU A 22 -47.02 -6.47 -17.72
CA GLU A 22 -46.84 -5.02 -17.58
C GLU A 22 -48.11 -4.22 -17.26
N SER A 23 -47.94 -3.15 -16.47
CA SER A 23 -48.74 -1.92 -16.55
C SER A 23 -47.97 -0.73 -15.96
N GLY A 24 -47.39 0.09 -16.85
CA GLY A 24 -47.54 1.54 -16.86
C GLY A 24 -46.94 2.44 -15.76
N VAL A 25 -45.85 3.12 -16.15
CA VAL A 25 -45.54 4.56 -15.92
C VAL A 25 -45.19 5.02 -14.48
N LEU A 26 -43.90 5.26 -14.25
CA LEU A 26 -43.36 6.13 -13.19
C LEU A 26 -42.83 7.43 -13.80
N PRO A 27 -42.95 8.59 -13.11
CA PRO A 27 -42.52 9.87 -13.62
C PRO A 27 -41.00 10.08 -13.50
N ASP A 28 -40.57 10.96 -14.40
CA ASP A 28 -39.24 11.36 -14.81
C ASP A 28 -38.42 12.11 -13.73
N GLY A 29 -37.10 11.95 -13.75
CA GLY A 29 -36.16 12.96 -13.24
C GLY A 29 -35.49 12.74 -11.87
N ALA A 30 -34.94 11.56 -11.58
CA ALA A 30 -33.82 11.44 -10.64
C ALA A 30 -32.53 11.18 -11.44
N GLY A 31 -31.65 12.18 -11.48
CA GLY A 31 -30.40 12.17 -12.23
C GLY A 31 -29.55 10.92 -11.95
N GLU A 32 -29.03 10.37 -13.04
CA GLU A 32 -28.24 9.15 -13.13
C GLU A 32 -27.18 9.04 -12.02
N ILE A 33 -27.45 8.14 -11.07
CA ILE A 33 -26.41 7.53 -10.26
C ILE A 33 -25.64 6.64 -11.22
N GLY A 34 -24.44 7.09 -11.60
CA GLY A 34 -23.52 6.38 -12.48
C GLY A 34 -23.56 4.87 -12.20
N ASP A 35 -23.94 4.14 -13.23
CA ASP A 35 -24.15 2.72 -13.22
C ASP A 35 -22.95 1.97 -12.66
N ASN A 36 -23.21 1.10 -11.69
CA ASN A 36 -22.23 0.24 -11.02
C ASN A 36 -21.43 -0.62 -12.03
N HIS A 37 -21.94 -0.75 -13.26
CA HIS A 37 -21.23 -1.36 -14.39
C HIS A 37 -20.10 -0.47 -14.92
N THR A 38 -20.31 0.83 -15.10
CA THR A 38 -19.28 1.79 -15.54
C THR A 38 -18.17 1.95 -14.49
N LEU A 39 -18.52 1.94 -13.19
CA LEU A 39 -17.53 1.86 -12.11
C LEU A 39 -16.73 0.55 -12.14
N LYS A 40 -17.40 -0.60 -12.36
CA LYS A 40 -16.72 -1.90 -12.47
C LYS A 40 -15.85 -2.01 -13.72
N VAL A 41 -16.23 -1.40 -14.84
CA VAL A 41 -15.45 -1.39 -16.09
C VAL A 41 -14.24 -0.47 -15.96
N ALA A 42 -14.40 0.73 -15.39
CA ALA A 42 -13.28 1.63 -15.09
C ALA A 42 -12.27 1.02 -14.09
N ILE A 43 -12.75 0.19 -13.15
CA ILE A 43 -11.91 -0.53 -12.20
C ILE A 43 -11.24 -1.76 -12.85
N LYS A 44 -11.90 -2.43 -13.81
CA LYS A 44 -11.36 -3.62 -14.47
C LYS A 44 -10.14 -3.32 -15.35
N ASP A 45 -10.03 -2.11 -15.87
CA ASP A 45 -8.82 -1.65 -16.59
C ASP A 45 -7.67 -1.26 -15.64
N MET A 46 -7.87 -1.34 -14.31
CA MET A 46 -6.85 -1.11 -13.27
C MET A 46 -6.35 -2.40 -12.59
N THR A 47 -6.85 -3.59 -12.98
CA THR A 47 -6.53 -4.85 -12.29
C THR A 47 -5.32 -5.56 -12.91
N GLY A 48 -4.14 -4.97 -12.71
CA GLY A 48 -2.84 -5.57 -13.02
C GLY A 48 -1.75 -4.55 -12.76
N SER A 49 -0.68 -4.93 -12.05
CA SER A 49 0.53 -4.12 -12.08
C SER A 49 0.99 -4.00 -13.54
N PRO A 50 1.34 -2.81 -14.04
CA PRO A 50 1.79 -2.66 -15.43
C PRO A 50 3.16 -3.32 -15.69
N PHE A 51 3.83 -3.79 -14.64
CA PHE A 51 5.16 -4.38 -14.72
C PHE A 51 5.13 -5.89 -14.53
N ASP A 52 5.86 -6.60 -15.39
CA ASP A 52 6.22 -7.99 -15.17
C ASP A 52 7.27 -8.06 -14.04
N PRO A 53 6.97 -8.70 -12.90
CA PRO A 53 7.92 -8.83 -11.80
C PRO A 53 9.20 -9.57 -12.21
N LEU A 54 9.13 -10.50 -13.18
CA LEU A 54 10.33 -11.20 -13.65
C LEU A 54 11.23 -10.27 -14.47
N ALA A 55 10.65 -9.48 -15.38
CA ALA A 55 11.41 -8.47 -16.11
C ALA A 55 12.07 -7.47 -15.16
N LEU A 56 11.34 -6.96 -14.16
CA LEU A 56 11.89 -6.01 -13.17
C LEU A 56 13.09 -6.58 -12.41
N ILE A 57 13.00 -7.83 -11.93
CA ILE A 57 14.09 -8.43 -11.16
C ILE A 57 15.28 -8.80 -12.06
N GLU A 58 15.02 -9.18 -13.33
CA GLU A 58 16.04 -9.64 -14.27
C GLU A 58 16.81 -8.52 -14.94
N GLU A 59 16.11 -7.48 -15.41
CA GLU A 59 16.64 -6.40 -16.23
C GLU A 59 17.24 -5.24 -15.42
N THR A 60 16.89 -5.13 -14.13
CA THR A 60 17.50 -4.13 -13.25
C THR A 60 18.96 -4.49 -12.96
N ASP A 61 19.89 -3.57 -13.24
CA ASP A 61 21.31 -3.71 -12.88
C ASP A 61 21.54 -3.41 -11.39
N TRP A 62 21.14 -4.35 -10.53
CA TRP A 62 21.24 -4.23 -9.07
C TRP A 62 22.66 -3.96 -8.56
N ALA A 63 23.69 -4.36 -9.31
CA ALA A 63 25.08 -4.14 -8.92
C ALA A 63 25.52 -2.69 -9.09
N SER A 64 24.86 -1.92 -9.96
CA SER A 64 25.07 -0.48 -10.14
C SER A 64 24.32 0.39 -9.11
N LEU A 65 23.35 -0.20 -8.39
CA LEU A 65 22.52 0.48 -7.41
C LEU A 65 23.12 0.38 -6.01
N GLU A 66 22.68 1.27 -5.13
CA GLU A 66 23.09 1.31 -3.73
C GLU A 66 21.89 1.16 -2.80
N HIS A 67 22.18 0.64 -1.62
CA HIS A 67 21.32 0.61 -0.45
C HIS A 67 22.17 1.01 0.77
N ALA A 68 21.62 0.99 1.98
CA ALA A 68 22.32 1.50 3.17
C ALA A 68 23.65 0.83 3.50
N LEU A 69 23.86 -0.42 3.06
CA LEU A 69 25.06 -1.20 3.32
C LEU A 69 26.05 -1.21 2.13
N GLY A 70 25.87 -0.33 1.14
CA GLY A 70 26.71 -0.24 -0.07
C GLY A 70 26.01 -0.77 -1.33
N PRO A 71 26.72 -1.41 -2.27
CA PRO A 71 26.15 -1.93 -3.51
C PRO A 71 25.00 -2.93 -3.27
N ALA A 72 23.94 -2.84 -4.04
CA ALA A 72 22.68 -3.55 -3.81
C ALA A 72 22.54 -4.89 -4.57
N ALA A 73 23.65 -5.51 -4.97
CA ALA A 73 23.62 -6.76 -5.76
C ALA A 73 22.89 -7.92 -5.06
N ASP A 74 22.92 -7.94 -3.72
CA ASP A 74 22.22 -8.91 -2.86
C ASP A 74 20.69 -8.69 -2.81
N THR A 75 20.22 -7.47 -3.09
CA THR A 75 18.80 -7.11 -3.11
C THR A 75 18.03 -7.95 -4.13
N ARG A 76 18.65 -8.30 -5.26
CA ARG A 76 18.04 -9.22 -6.24
C ARG A 76 17.64 -10.55 -5.61
N ALA A 77 18.53 -11.16 -4.83
CA ALA A 77 18.26 -12.46 -4.21
C ALA A 77 17.17 -12.34 -3.14
N ALA A 78 17.21 -11.28 -2.33
CA ALA A 78 16.17 -11.00 -1.34
C ALA A 78 14.78 -10.83 -1.99
N LEU A 79 14.67 -10.08 -3.10
CA LEU A 79 13.40 -9.91 -3.81
C LEU A 79 12.86 -11.23 -4.40
N ALA A 80 13.74 -12.11 -4.87
CA ALA A 80 13.34 -13.43 -5.36
C ALA A 80 12.78 -14.31 -4.22
N ASP A 81 13.36 -14.21 -3.02
CA ASP A 81 12.94 -14.95 -1.84
C ASP A 81 11.53 -14.55 -1.35
N LEU A 82 11.04 -13.34 -1.67
CA LEU A 82 9.67 -12.94 -1.36
C LEU A 82 8.62 -13.88 -1.96
N LEU A 83 8.89 -14.46 -3.14
CA LEU A 83 7.97 -15.37 -3.82
C LEU A 83 8.40 -16.83 -3.73
N ASN A 84 9.70 -17.10 -3.72
CA ASN A 84 10.24 -18.46 -3.86
C ASN A 84 10.84 -19.02 -2.57
N GLY A 85 10.98 -18.18 -1.54
CA GLY A 85 11.58 -18.54 -0.27
C GLY A 85 10.64 -19.33 0.66
N THR A 86 11.22 -19.99 1.65
CA THR A 86 10.48 -20.48 2.82
C THR A 86 9.93 -19.28 3.62
N PRO A 87 8.95 -19.47 4.54
CA PRO A 87 8.46 -18.37 5.35
C PRO A 87 9.55 -17.60 6.12
N ASP A 88 10.63 -18.29 6.54
CA ASP A 88 11.77 -17.64 7.19
C ASP A 88 12.66 -16.88 6.21
N ALA A 89 12.77 -17.36 4.96
CA ALA A 89 13.47 -16.63 3.90
C ALA A 89 12.67 -15.39 3.46
N GLN A 90 11.35 -15.49 3.35
CA GLN A 90 10.46 -14.35 3.10
C GLN A 90 10.55 -13.31 4.23
N ALA A 91 10.65 -13.73 5.49
CA ALA A 91 10.87 -12.83 6.61
C ALA A 91 12.21 -12.09 6.50
N ARG A 92 13.31 -12.81 6.20
CA ARG A 92 14.62 -12.18 5.97
C ARG A 92 14.63 -11.23 4.77
N ALA A 93 13.91 -11.58 3.71
CA ALA A 93 13.74 -10.71 2.55
C ALA A 93 12.98 -9.42 2.90
N LEU A 94 11.96 -9.53 3.76
CA LEU A 94 11.26 -8.38 4.30
C LEU A 94 12.16 -7.54 5.23
N ASP A 95 13.01 -8.16 6.04
CA ASP A 95 14.02 -7.45 6.84
C ASP A 95 15.01 -6.71 5.92
N HIS A 96 15.43 -7.34 4.81
CA HIS A 96 16.27 -6.70 3.78
C HIS A 96 15.62 -5.45 3.17
N LEU A 97 14.32 -5.49 2.94
CA LEU A 97 13.55 -4.34 2.48
C LEU A 97 13.49 -3.21 3.52
N ASN A 98 13.29 -3.55 4.79
CA ASN A 98 13.11 -2.56 5.87
C ASN A 98 14.43 -1.96 6.37
N ASP A 99 15.53 -2.70 6.28
CA ASP A 99 16.80 -2.28 6.84
C ASP A 99 17.75 -1.81 5.72
N PRO A 100 18.37 -2.64 4.87
CA PRO A 100 19.20 -2.16 3.75
C PRO A 100 18.49 -1.20 2.77
N VAL A 101 17.34 -1.59 2.22
CA VAL A 101 16.71 -0.88 1.08
C VAL A 101 15.95 0.38 1.50
N HIS A 102 15.46 0.44 2.75
CA HIS A 102 14.73 1.59 3.29
C HIS A 102 15.20 1.93 4.72
N HIS A 103 16.51 2.03 4.91
CA HIS A 103 17.11 2.22 6.23
C HIS A 103 16.71 3.54 6.90
N GLN A 104 16.12 3.46 8.08
CA GLN A 104 15.83 4.62 8.93
C GLN A 104 15.18 5.79 8.17
N ASN A 105 14.25 5.49 7.28
CA ASN A 105 13.51 6.46 6.45
C ASN A 105 14.35 7.13 5.35
N SER A 106 15.46 6.52 4.92
CA SER A 106 16.30 7.02 3.82
C SER A 106 16.01 6.25 2.53
N LEU A 107 15.94 6.95 1.41
CA LEU A 107 15.72 6.38 0.09
C LEU A 107 17.03 6.29 -0.68
N TYR A 108 17.32 5.11 -1.21
CA TYR A 108 18.50 4.80 -1.99
C TYR A 108 18.12 4.50 -3.45
N THR A 109 19.10 4.41 -4.34
CA THR A 109 18.85 4.11 -5.77
C THR A 109 18.27 2.71 -5.98
N ALA A 110 18.45 1.78 -5.04
CA ALA A 110 17.76 0.49 -5.05
C ALA A 110 16.28 0.55 -4.60
N THR A 111 15.84 1.62 -3.92
CA THR A 111 14.51 1.67 -3.29
C THR A 111 13.39 1.73 -4.33
N ALA A 112 13.52 2.56 -5.36
CA ALA A 112 12.51 2.70 -6.41
C ALA A 112 12.28 1.39 -7.20
N PRO A 113 13.30 0.70 -7.75
CA PRO A 113 13.10 -0.57 -8.45
C PRO A 113 12.59 -1.68 -7.51
N ALA A 114 13.03 -1.72 -6.25
CA ALA A 114 12.48 -2.66 -5.27
C ALA A 114 10.98 -2.39 -5.01
N ALA A 115 10.57 -1.12 -4.91
CA ALA A 115 9.18 -0.73 -4.72
C ALA A 115 8.30 -1.13 -5.90
N LEU A 116 8.79 -0.95 -7.12
CA LEU A 116 8.11 -1.41 -8.34
C LEU A 116 7.92 -2.94 -8.33
N TYR A 117 8.96 -3.70 -7.99
CA TYR A 117 8.85 -5.15 -7.90
C TYR A 117 7.83 -5.58 -6.84
N VAL A 118 7.88 -4.99 -5.64
CA VAL A 118 6.93 -5.29 -4.57
C VAL A 118 5.49 -5.00 -5.02
N ALA A 119 5.24 -3.85 -5.64
CA ALA A 119 3.93 -3.51 -6.18
C ALA A 119 3.46 -4.52 -7.26
N ALA A 120 4.39 -5.04 -8.07
CA ALA A 120 4.10 -6.02 -9.11
C ALA A 120 3.69 -7.39 -8.56
N ILE A 121 4.21 -7.80 -7.41
CA ILE A 121 3.92 -9.11 -6.82
C ILE A 121 2.74 -9.10 -5.85
N LEU A 122 2.18 -7.93 -5.50
CA LEU A 122 1.12 -7.80 -4.48
C LEU A 122 -0.11 -8.67 -4.74
N SER A 123 -0.43 -8.99 -5.99
CA SER A 123 -1.57 -9.84 -6.37
C SER A 123 -1.25 -11.33 -6.37
N ASP A 124 0.03 -11.70 -6.27
CA ASP A 124 0.47 -13.10 -6.31
C ASP A 124 0.01 -13.86 -5.06
N PRO A 125 -0.69 -15.01 -5.19
CA PRO A 125 -1.14 -15.80 -4.04
C PRO A 125 -0.04 -16.23 -3.08
N ARG A 126 1.22 -16.32 -3.54
CA ARG A 126 2.38 -16.64 -2.67
C ARG A 126 2.65 -15.58 -1.62
N THR A 127 2.13 -14.37 -1.80
CA THR A 127 2.18 -13.30 -0.80
C THR A 127 1.20 -13.49 0.36
N ASP A 128 0.28 -14.46 0.30
CA ASP A 128 -0.62 -14.77 1.43
C ASP A 128 0.07 -15.59 2.53
N THR A 129 1.33 -16.01 2.33
CA THR A 129 2.08 -16.78 3.31
C THR A 129 2.25 -15.99 4.62
N ALA A 130 1.96 -16.65 5.74
CA ALA A 130 2.19 -16.10 7.07
C ALA A 130 3.67 -16.19 7.46
N VAL A 131 4.35 -15.05 7.54
CA VAL A 131 5.79 -14.94 7.83
C VAL A 131 6.03 -14.50 9.28
N PRO A 132 7.07 -15.00 9.96
CA PRO A 132 7.46 -14.48 11.26
C PRO A 132 8.05 -13.07 11.08
N PHE A 133 7.34 -12.05 11.56
CA PHE A 133 7.76 -10.65 11.40
C PHE A 133 7.30 -9.82 12.59
N GLY A 134 8.08 -8.78 12.95
CA GLY A 134 7.72 -7.86 14.04
C GLY A 134 7.93 -8.41 15.46
N GLY A 135 8.69 -9.50 15.63
CA GLY A 135 9.04 -10.06 16.93
C GLY A 135 7.93 -10.89 17.61
N GLU A 136 8.24 -11.38 18.82
CA GLU A 136 7.30 -12.08 19.72
C GLU A 136 6.62 -13.35 19.15
N GLY A 137 7.23 -13.99 18.15
CA GLY A 137 6.68 -15.21 17.53
C GLY A 137 5.36 -15.00 16.77
N ARG A 138 5.00 -13.74 16.52
CA ARG A 138 3.81 -13.38 15.74
C ARG A 138 4.06 -13.63 14.26
N ARG A 139 3.00 -14.02 13.54
CA ARG A 139 3.05 -14.19 12.08
C ARG A 139 2.03 -13.28 11.44
N TYR A 140 2.43 -12.64 10.35
CA TYR A 140 1.59 -11.74 9.56
C TYR A 140 1.57 -12.20 8.10
N PRO A 141 0.47 -11.98 7.37
CA PRO A 141 0.49 -12.19 5.92
C PRO A 141 1.60 -11.33 5.30
N LEU A 142 2.46 -11.94 4.47
CA LEU A 142 3.54 -11.23 3.79
C LEU A 142 3.00 -10.04 2.98
N ARG A 143 1.87 -10.22 2.29
CA ARG A 143 1.17 -9.18 1.54
C ARG A 143 0.85 -7.95 2.40
N GLN A 144 0.43 -8.15 3.65
CA GLN A 144 0.17 -7.06 4.59
C GLN A 144 1.44 -6.26 4.86
N ALA A 145 2.54 -6.95 5.16
CA ALA A 145 3.80 -6.31 5.48
C ALA A 145 4.45 -5.60 4.28
N LEU A 146 4.26 -6.15 3.07
CA LEU A 146 4.69 -5.50 1.83
C LEU A 146 3.90 -4.20 1.55
N LEU A 147 2.59 -4.18 1.84
CA LEU A 147 1.78 -2.97 1.76
C LEU A 147 2.23 -1.92 2.78
N ASP A 148 2.52 -2.34 4.01
CA ASP A 148 3.05 -1.44 5.05
C ASP A 148 4.40 -0.85 4.62
N TRP A 149 5.27 -1.67 4.04
CA TRP A 149 6.57 -1.22 3.53
C TRP A 149 6.41 -0.22 2.37
N LEU A 150 5.53 -0.47 1.40
CA LEU A 150 5.22 0.50 0.33
C LEU A 150 4.66 1.82 0.88
N GLY A 151 3.79 1.75 1.90
CA GLY A 151 3.28 2.93 2.59
C GLY A 151 4.38 3.72 3.30
N SER A 152 5.38 3.02 3.86
CA SER A 152 6.55 3.66 4.48
C SER A 152 7.43 4.38 3.46
N VAL A 153 7.71 3.75 2.31
CA VAL A 153 8.46 4.36 1.20
C VAL A 153 7.73 5.58 0.65
N ALA A 154 6.41 5.48 0.44
CA ALA A 154 5.59 6.58 -0.06
C ALA A 154 5.53 7.77 0.91
N ARG A 155 5.68 7.54 2.22
CA ARG A 155 5.70 8.59 3.24
C ARG A 155 6.93 9.49 3.10
N GLU A 156 8.08 8.96 2.67
CA GLU A 156 9.31 9.76 2.59
C GLU A 156 9.31 10.77 1.44
N VAL A 157 8.36 10.67 0.50
CA VAL A 157 8.21 11.56 -0.65
C VAL A 157 6.89 12.33 -0.64
N ASP A 158 6.27 12.49 0.53
CA ASP A 158 5.08 13.34 0.67
C ASP A 158 5.43 14.84 0.55
N LYS A 159 4.41 15.68 0.38
CA LYS A 159 4.55 17.13 0.21
C LYS A 159 5.24 17.80 1.38
N GLU A 160 5.09 17.29 2.60
CA GLU A 160 5.76 17.87 3.77
C GLU A 160 7.26 17.54 3.76
N ALA A 161 7.63 16.34 3.35
CA ALA A 161 9.03 15.97 3.12
C ALA A 161 9.66 16.83 2.02
N GLU A 162 8.97 16.99 0.88
CA GLU A 162 9.41 17.87 -0.22
C GLU A 162 9.57 19.32 0.26
N ALA A 163 8.55 19.88 0.93
CA ALA A 163 8.59 21.23 1.48
C ALA A 163 9.71 21.43 2.50
N THR A 164 10.02 20.40 3.30
CA THR A 164 11.11 20.44 4.27
C THR A 164 12.47 20.50 3.59
N LEU A 165 12.73 19.65 2.58
CA LEU A 165 13.96 19.68 1.79
C LEU A 165 14.19 21.07 1.18
N LEU A 166 13.17 21.60 0.50
CA LEU A 166 13.25 22.90 -0.17
C LEU A 166 13.47 24.04 0.84
N ARG A 167 12.79 24.01 2.00
CA ARG A 167 12.97 25.01 3.06
C ARG A 167 14.38 24.99 3.65
N LEU A 168 15.02 23.83 3.70
CA LEU A 168 16.41 23.70 4.15
C LEU A 168 17.44 24.06 3.07
N GLY A 169 16.98 24.42 1.86
CA GLY A 169 17.83 24.86 0.76
C GLY A 169 18.43 23.71 -0.06
N PHE A 170 17.93 22.49 0.11
CA PHE A 170 18.36 21.33 -0.68
C PHE A 170 17.66 21.30 -2.05
N SER A 171 18.37 20.82 -3.08
CA SER A 171 17.78 20.47 -4.37
C SER A 171 17.30 19.03 -4.35
N LEU A 172 16.13 18.75 -4.93
CA LEU A 172 15.64 17.37 -5.08
C LEU A 172 16.53 16.53 -6.00
N GLU A 173 17.23 17.18 -6.94
CA GLU A 173 18.14 16.51 -7.88
C GLU A 173 19.35 15.87 -7.19
N ASP A 174 19.72 16.37 -6.00
CA ASP A 174 20.80 15.80 -5.18
C ASP A 174 20.38 14.50 -4.47
N TYR A 175 19.09 14.15 -4.53
CA TYR A 175 18.49 12.98 -3.90
C TYR A 175 17.78 12.11 -4.93
N PRO A 176 18.52 11.33 -5.75
CA PRO A 176 17.93 10.53 -6.83
C PRO A 176 16.87 9.54 -6.31
N GLY A 177 17.11 8.87 -5.19
CA GLY A 177 16.13 7.95 -4.59
C GLY A 177 14.80 8.64 -4.22
N PHE A 178 14.84 9.90 -3.77
CA PHE A 178 13.62 10.69 -3.51
C PHE A 178 12.88 10.97 -4.82
N THR A 179 13.60 11.49 -5.82
CA THR A 179 13.00 11.88 -7.11
C THR A 179 12.42 10.68 -7.85
N GLU A 180 13.11 9.53 -7.83
CA GLU A 180 12.65 8.28 -8.45
C GLU A 180 11.41 7.73 -7.75
N VAL A 181 11.42 7.60 -6.42
CA VAL A 181 10.25 7.11 -5.65
C VAL A 181 9.04 8.03 -5.86
N ARG A 182 9.26 9.36 -5.85
CA ARG A 182 8.22 10.35 -6.11
C ARG A 182 7.57 10.15 -7.48
N ALA A 183 8.36 9.84 -8.50
CA ALA A 183 7.92 9.65 -9.88
C ALA A 183 7.11 8.36 -10.09
N ILE A 184 7.44 7.28 -9.37
CA ILE A 184 6.77 5.97 -9.53
C ILE A 184 5.46 5.83 -8.71
N ARG A 185 5.07 6.82 -7.89
CA ARG A 185 3.85 6.74 -7.05
C ARG A 185 2.59 6.31 -7.80
N PRO A 186 2.29 6.79 -9.03
CA PRO A 186 1.14 6.31 -9.79
C PRO A 186 1.20 4.80 -10.08
N ALA A 187 2.38 4.29 -10.41
CA ALA A 187 2.63 2.87 -10.67
C ALA A 187 2.45 2.03 -9.40
N LEU A 188 2.96 2.49 -8.26
CA LEU A 188 2.76 1.83 -6.96
C LEU A 188 1.27 1.78 -6.60
N PHE A 189 0.55 2.88 -6.83
CA PHE A 189 -0.89 2.96 -6.56
C PHE A 189 -1.69 1.97 -7.39
N GLN A 190 -1.32 1.74 -8.66
CA GLN A 190 -1.98 0.72 -9.49
C GLN A 190 -1.91 -0.67 -8.83
N GLY A 191 -0.73 -1.10 -8.38
CA GLY A 191 -0.56 -2.37 -7.65
C GLY A 191 -1.43 -2.45 -6.38
N VAL A 192 -1.38 -1.40 -5.55
CA VAL A 192 -2.15 -1.31 -4.29
C VAL A 192 -3.66 -1.29 -4.53
N SER A 193 -4.13 -0.62 -5.59
CA SER A 193 -5.55 -0.35 -5.83
C SER A 193 -6.39 -1.62 -5.95
N SER A 194 -5.80 -2.70 -6.47
CA SER A 194 -6.44 -4.01 -6.61
C SER A 194 -6.86 -4.63 -5.28
N LEU A 195 -6.22 -4.23 -4.17
CA LEU A 195 -6.43 -4.80 -2.83
C LEU A 195 -7.38 -3.98 -1.95
N LEU A 196 -7.80 -2.78 -2.39
CA LEU A 196 -8.67 -1.88 -1.63
C LEU A 196 -10.06 -2.45 -1.36
N HIS A 197 -10.50 -3.41 -2.18
CA HIS A 197 -11.79 -4.08 -2.04
C HIS A 197 -11.66 -5.57 -1.68
N GLY A 198 -10.45 -6.03 -1.34
CA GLY A 198 -10.15 -7.43 -1.02
C GLY A 198 -10.94 -7.95 0.19
N PRO A 199 -11.28 -9.25 0.25
CA PRO A 199 -12.14 -9.80 1.29
C PRO A 199 -11.48 -9.85 2.68
N ASP A 200 -10.15 -9.86 2.74
CA ASP A 200 -9.39 -9.85 4.00
C ASP A 200 -9.33 -8.43 4.59
N PRO A 201 -9.91 -8.19 5.79
CA PRO A 201 -9.87 -6.89 6.44
C PRO A 201 -8.46 -6.36 6.71
N ALA A 202 -7.51 -7.22 7.10
CA ALA A 202 -6.15 -6.78 7.45
C ALA A 202 -5.38 -6.29 6.21
N ILE A 203 -5.53 -7.00 5.09
CA ILE A 203 -4.98 -6.58 3.79
C ILE A 203 -5.64 -5.29 3.32
N ARG A 204 -6.96 -5.17 3.48
CA ARG A 204 -7.69 -3.96 3.11
C ARG A 204 -7.25 -2.74 3.91
N GLU A 205 -7.05 -2.88 5.22
CA GLU A 205 -6.54 -1.80 6.07
C GLU A 205 -5.14 -1.36 5.64
N ALA A 206 -4.22 -2.31 5.44
CA ALA A 206 -2.87 -2.01 4.97
C ALA A 206 -2.87 -1.35 3.58
N ALA A 207 -3.70 -1.82 2.65
CA ALA A 207 -3.84 -1.26 1.32
C ALA A 207 -4.37 0.17 1.35
N LEU A 208 -5.38 0.44 2.19
CA LEU A 208 -5.89 1.80 2.40
C LEU A 208 -4.85 2.72 3.04
N ALA A 209 -4.07 2.22 4.01
CA ALA A 209 -3.00 3.00 4.63
C ALA A 209 -1.90 3.38 3.62
N ALA A 210 -1.46 2.43 2.78
CA ALA A 210 -0.52 2.69 1.70
C ALA A 210 -1.09 3.65 0.65
N ALA A 211 -2.34 3.44 0.23
CA ALA A 211 -3.03 4.31 -0.70
C ALA A 211 -3.12 5.76 -0.19
N VAL A 212 -3.46 5.98 1.08
CA VAL A 212 -3.52 7.33 1.66
C VAL A 212 -2.21 8.10 1.47
N ARG A 213 -1.06 7.43 1.62
CA ARG A 213 0.27 8.03 1.41
C ARG A 213 0.55 8.30 -0.07
N LEU A 214 0.25 7.34 -0.94
CA LEU A 214 0.46 7.47 -2.39
C LEU A 214 -0.39 8.58 -3.00
N LEU A 215 -1.63 8.76 -2.54
CA LEU A 215 -2.57 9.79 -2.99
C LEU A 215 -2.14 11.22 -2.66
N ASP A 216 -1.01 11.41 -1.96
CA ASP A 216 -0.41 12.72 -1.85
C ASP A 216 0.16 13.23 -3.19
N ALA A 217 0.50 12.32 -4.11
CA ALA A 217 0.90 12.62 -5.47
C ALA A 217 -0.18 13.45 -6.21
N PRO A 218 0.18 14.60 -6.82
CA PRO A 218 -0.76 15.42 -7.58
C PRO A 218 -1.57 14.64 -8.63
N GLU A 219 -0.91 13.70 -9.31
CA GLU A 219 -1.46 12.85 -10.37
C GLU A 219 -2.61 11.97 -9.86
N LEU A 220 -2.62 11.63 -8.57
CA LEU A 220 -3.57 10.71 -7.96
C LEU A 220 -4.67 11.41 -7.14
N THR A 221 -4.63 12.75 -7.03
CA THR A 221 -5.57 13.53 -6.21
C THR A 221 -7.04 13.27 -6.55
N HIS A 222 -7.34 12.95 -7.80
CA HIS A 222 -8.69 12.65 -8.28
C HIS A 222 -9.33 11.41 -7.62
N HIS A 223 -8.52 10.48 -7.09
CA HIS A 223 -9.03 9.31 -6.35
C HIS A 223 -9.43 9.61 -4.90
N ARG A 224 -9.01 10.75 -4.34
CA ARG A 224 -9.26 11.09 -2.92
C ARG A 224 -10.75 11.15 -2.59
N ALA A 225 -11.55 11.75 -3.45
CA ALA A 225 -13.00 11.85 -3.26
C ALA A 225 -13.68 10.47 -3.20
N VAL A 226 -13.22 9.54 -4.04
CA VAL A 226 -13.74 8.17 -4.11
C VAL A 226 -13.33 7.36 -2.89
N LEU A 227 -12.09 7.54 -2.41
CA LEU A 227 -11.55 6.76 -1.29
C LEU A 227 -11.83 7.35 0.09
N ALA A 228 -12.19 8.63 0.19
CA ALA A 228 -12.47 9.29 1.47
C ALA A 228 -13.52 8.56 2.34
N PRO A 229 -14.68 8.09 1.81
CA PRO A 229 -15.63 7.32 2.60
C PRO A 229 -15.02 6.03 3.15
N MET A 230 -14.26 5.30 2.33
CA MET A 230 -13.65 4.04 2.75
C MET A 230 -12.57 4.26 3.82
N VAL A 231 -11.74 5.29 3.67
CA VAL A 231 -10.75 5.68 4.68
C VAL A 231 -11.43 6.08 5.99
N ARG A 232 -12.54 6.84 5.93
CA ARG A 232 -13.30 7.25 7.12
C ARG A 232 -13.97 6.08 7.81
N ASP A 233 -14.70 5.26 7.08
CA ASP A 233 -15.59 4.25 7.68
C ASP A 233 -14.82 3.00 8.10
N PHE A 234 -13.73 2.68 7.40
CA PHE A 234 -12.96 1.47 7.63
C PHE A 234 -11.61 1.77 8.30
N LEU A 235 -10.75 2.57 7.67
CA LEU A 235 -9.39 2.76 8.17
C LEU A 235 -9.34 3.57 9.48
N ALA A 236 -10.16 4.61 9.62
CA ALA A 236 -10.23 5.38 10.87
C ALA A 236 -10.86 4.60 12.02
N ALA A 237 -11.63 3.55 11.72
CA ALA A 237 -12.18 2.61 12.70
C ALA A 237 -11.21 1.47 13.06
N SER A 238 -10.05 1.36 12.39
CA SER A 238 -9.07 0.30 12.65
C SER A 238 -8.61 0.28 14.10
N SER A 239 -8.42 -0.94 14.62
CA SER A 239 -7.79 -1.16 15.93
C SER A 239 -6.28 -0.88 15.91
N ASN A 240 -5.67 -0.85 14.72
CA ASN A 240 -4.28 -0.45 14.55
C ASN A 240 -4.16 1.07 14.63
N ARG A 241 -3.51 1.55 15.68
CA ARG A 241 -3.32 2.99 15.95
C ARG A 241 -2.57 3.72 14.84
N VAL A 242 -1.66 3.04 14.14
CA VAL A 242 -0.89 3.63 13.02
C VAL A 242 -1.78 3.84 11.80
N TYR A 243 -2.62 2.85 11.48
CA TYR A 243 -3.58 2.94 10.39
C TYR A 243 -4.63 4.01 10.66
N ARG A 244 -5.20 4.04 11.87
CA ARG A 244 -6.13 5.07 12.31
C ARG A 244 -5.52 6.47 12.23
N ALA A 245 -4.29 6.65 12.71
CA ALA A 245 -3.58 7.92 12.61
C ALA A 245 -3.35 8.34 11.15
N THR A 246 -2.98 7.40 10.29
CA THR A 246 -2.80 7.63 8.85
C THR A 246 -4.11 8.03 8.19
N ALA A 247 -5.24 7.40 8.53
CA ALA A 247 -6.56 7.77 8.04
C ALA A 247 -6.91 9.22 8.39
N ILE A 248 -6.74 9.60 9.66
CA ILE A 248 -7.06 10.94 10.16
C ILE A 248 -6.17 11.99 9.47
N ASP A 249 -4.86 11.76 9.44
CA ASP A 249 -3.91 12.69 8.82
C ASP A 249 -4.20 12.85 7.31
N GLY A 250 -4.52 11.75 6.61
CA GLY A 250 -4.89 11.77 5.20
C GLY A 250 -6.20 12.51 4.93
N LEU A 251 -7.25 12.21 5.69
CA LEU A 251 -8.55 12.90 5.56
C LEU A 251 -8.42 14.41 5.80
N ASP A 252 -7.69 14.82 6.82
CA ASP A 252 -7.42 16.24 7.11
C ASP A 252 -6.69 16.91 5.93
N ALA A 253 -5.65 16.26 5.38
CA ALA A 253 -4.92 16.74 4.21
C ALA A 253 -5.77 16.79 2.92
N TRP A 254 -6.89 16.06 2.87
CA TRP A 254 -7.85 16.09 1.77
C TRP A 254 -9.01 17.08 2.01
N GLY A 255 -8.93 17.87 3.09
CA GLY A 255 -9.96 18.86 3.45
C GLY A 255 -11.24 18.22 4.01
N GLN A 256 -11.17 16.99 4.50
CA GLN A 256 -12.30 16.28 5.08
C GLN A 256 -12.47 16.62 6.57
N GLU A 257 -13.72 16.63 7.05
CA GLU A 257 -14.02 16.76 8.49
C GLU A 257 -13.49 15.55 9.26
N THR A 258 -12.69 15.79 10.30
CA THR A 258 -12.06 14.75 11.14
C THR A 258 -12.24 14.97 12.64
N THR A 259 -12.85 16.07 13.09
CA THR A 259 -12.95 16.44 14.52
C THR A 259 -13.63 15.36 15.35
N SER A 260 -14.61 14.69 14.76
CA SER A 260 -15.35 13.55 15.34
C SER A 260 -14.51 12.28 15.47
N LEU A 261 -13.41 12.16 14.71
CA LEU A 261 -12.52 10.99 14.67
C LEU A 261 -11.32 11.12 15.60
N VAL A 262 -10.92 12.34 15.99
CA VAL A 262 -9.68 12.56 16.76
C VAL A 262 -9.95 12.56 18.27
N SER A 263 -9.42 11.58 18.99
CA SER A 263 -9.40 11.59 20.45
C SER A 263 -8.44 12.65 21.01
N PRO A 264 -8.64 13.13 22.25
CA PRO A 264 -7.72 14.09 22.88
C PRO A 264 -6.25 13.63 22.93
N ALA A 265 -6.00 12.32 23.10
CA ALA A 265 -4.66 11.75 23.10
C ALA A 265 -3.99 11.82 21.71
N GLU A 266 -4.76 11.60 20.64
CA GLU A 266 -4.28 11.68 19.26
C GLU A 266 -3.95 13.13 18.86
N LYS A 267 -4.72 14.12 19.34
CA LYS A 267 -4.39 15.55 19.13
C LYS A 267 -3.02 15.93 19.71
N THR A 268 -2.60 15.29 20.81
CA THR A 268 -1.30 15.53 21.44
C THR A 268 -0.17 14.81 20.69
N ALA A 269 -0.38 13.54 20.32
CA ALA A 269 0.59 12.78 19.53
C ALA A 269 0.85 13.40 18.15
N ARG A 270 -0.19 13.95 17.51
CA ARG A 270 -0.09 14.66 16.23
C ARG A 270 0.81 15.90 16.31
N ARG A 271 0.63 16.72 17.35
CA ARG A 271 1.49 17.89 17.60
C ARG A 271 2.96 17.50 17.79
N HIS A 272 3.22 16.38 18.45
CA HIS A 272 4.58 15.90 18.66
C HIS A 272 5.23 15.36 17.37
N ARG A 273 4.49 14.63 16.53
CA ARG A 273 4.98 14.12 15.23
C ARG A 273 5.37 15.24 14.27
N ILE A 274 4.55 16.27 14.14
CA ILE A 274 4.88 17.47 13.34
C ILE A 274 6.18 18.12 13.83
N GLY A 275 6.38 18.16 15.15
CA GLY A 275 7.62 18.68 15.76
C GLY A 275 8.87 17.81 15.57
N GLN A 276 8.75 16.48 15.44
CA GLN A 276 9.88 15.57 15.26
C GLN A 276 10.33 15.45 13.79
N ALA A 277 9.41 15.51 12.83
CA ALA A 277 9.75 15.58 11.40
C ALA A 277 10.67 16.77 11.08
N HIS A 278 10.45 17.90 11.78
CA HIS A 278 11.31 19.09 11.69
C HIS A 278 12.75 18.89 12.20
N ALA A 279 12.98 17.97 13.15
CA ALA A 279 14.27 17.79 13.80
C ALA A 279 15.15 16.71 13.14
N MET A 280 14.55 15.67 12.56
CA MET A 280 15.30 14.54 12.00
C MET A 280 15.91 14.83 10.62
N HIS A 281 15.33 15.74 9.84
CA HIS A 281 15.85 16.04 8.50
C HIS A 281 17.14 16.87 8.52
N VAL A 282 17.36 17.67 9.57
CA VAL A 282 18.52 18.59 9.70
C VAL A 282 19.80 17.88 10.14
N VAL A 283 19.70 16.76 10.87
CA VAL A 283 20.86 16.07 11.47
C VAL A 283 21.44 14.98 10.57
N ARG A 284 20.71 14.53 9.54
CA ARG A 284 21.01 13.29 8.80
C ARG A 284 21.54 13.48 7.37
N SER A 285 21.64 14.72 6.89
CA SER A 285 22.10 15.07 5.53
C SER A 285 23.60 15.40 5.44
N GLY A 286 24.44 14.90 6.35
CA GLY A 286 25.89 14.96 6.13
C GLY A 286 26.26 14.08 4.93
N PRO A 287 27.09 14.53 3.97
CA PRO A 287 27.55 13.67 2.90
C PRO A 287 28.24 12.43 3.51
N PRO A 288 28.17 11.26 2.87
CA PRO A 288 28.86 10.07 3.35
C PRO A 288 30.33 10.41 3.55
N VAL A 289 30.82 10.21 4.78
CA VAL A 289 32.25 10.32 5.07
C VAL A 289 32.92 9.17 4.32
N ILE A 290 33.45 9.48 3.14
CA ILE A 290 34.39 8.59 2.46
C ILE A 290 35.61 8.51 3.37
N VAL A 291 35.74 7.42 4.10
CA VAL A 291 36.96 7.09 4.85
C VAL A 291 38.00 6.66 3.80
N PRO A 292 39.11 7.40 3.62
CA PRO A 292 40.14 6.98 2.68
C PRO A 292 41.00 5.88 3.32
N GLY A 293 41.10 4.75 2.61
CA GLY A 293 42.24 3.80 2.62
C GLY A 293 42.45 2.98 3.89
#